data_AF-A0A8S3D775-F1
#
_entry.id   AF-A0A8S3D775-F1
#
_cell.length_a   1.000
_cell.length_b   1.000
_cell.length_c   1.000
_cell.angle_alpha   90.00
_cell.angle_beta   90.00
_cell.angle_gamma   90.00
#
_symmetry.space_group_name_H-M   'P 1'
#
loop_
_entity.id
_entity.type
_entity.pdbx_description
1 polymer ?
#
loop_
_entity_poly.entity_id
_entity_poly.type
_entity_poly.pdbx_seq_one_letter_code
_entity_poly.pdbx_strand_id
1 'polypeptide(L)'
;YEDINLRRYIRSSIIPLEDFNRKISNRKSQIDIDKRDLLLLELLRWFKEEFFTWFDRPKCDRCKILMDFFQYIQPTREEREQGDAQKVELYKCSTCLSQYRFPRFNAPLKLLETRQGRCGEAANLFTCLSRSLSFQSRYIYDTTDHVWTEVYSENQHRWLHCDACENLCDSPLIYEKGWKKNILFCIAFAKDHVEDVTWKYVTNFKQTIQRRNINEKRMAKTISRMNEKLQSQLNQQEKNKIIANRIEDIVSMLNEEKLTKESELHGRQSGSLGWKLARGETDQQDDITNGFIYFINNEECDKGFISIEYNSVLDKYYRNEIEENKKDGLIDKVYSCSNIQRKIENDWKMVYLSRKQLNQSGIISWAIQFNSEQEELYRFHKINIQCPSTSFDQYAQISCQLQLGDEQVIVLPQNSNSSFEYIVEQTKHSLSNIRIQFKVILTSSNDNNDDNAWQKAQLFRQSIELTSENDQSHFLRINATIIKKTF
;
A
#
# COMPACT_ATOMS: atom_id res chain seq x y z
N TYR A 1 -4.26 25.61 -15.33
CA TYR A 1 -2.81 25.33 -15.33
C TYR A 1 -1.98 26.29 -16.18
N GLU A 2 -2.55 26.95 -17.19
CA GLU A 2 -1.78 27.82 -18.10
C GLU A 2 -1.52 29.25 -17.59
N ASP A 3 -1.97 29.59 -16.38
CA ASP A 3 -1.70 30.89 -15.74
C ASP A 3 -0.18 31.09 -15.56
N ILE A 4 0.36 32.12 -16.21
CA ILE A 4 1.80 32.39 -16.27
C ILE A 4 2.35 32.82 -14.90
N ASN A 5 1.57 33.59 -14.14
CA ASN A 5 2.02 34.10 -12.85
C ASN A 5 2.07 32.98 -11.81
N LEU A 6 1.05 32.13 -11.79
CA LEU A 6 1.02 30.93 -10.95
C LEU A 6 2.18 29.99 -11.29
N ARG A 7 2.42 29.72 -12.57
CA ARG A 7 3.53 28.86 -13.01
C ARG A 7 4.89 29.43 -12.61
N ARG A 8 5.08 30.75 -12.74
CA ARG A 8 6.32 31.42 -12.32
C ARG A 8 6.51 31.29 -10.81
N TYR A 9 5.48 31.58 -10.03
CA TYR A 9 5.51 31.46 -8.57
C TYR A 9 5.84 30.04 -8.10
N ILE A 10 5.17 29.02 -8.67
CA ILE A 10 5.44 27.62 -8.36
C ILE A 10 6.90 27.27 -8.65
N ARG A 11 7.39 27.65 -9.83
CA ARG A 11 8.74 27.32 -10.26
C ARG A 11 9.82 28.00 -9.40
N SER A 12 9.59 29.25 -8.97
CA SER A 12 10.59 30.02 -8.22
C SER A 12 10.55 29.77 -6.71
N SER A 13 9.39 29.41 -6.16
CA SER A 13 9.16 29.51 -4.71
C SER A 13 8.60 28.24 -4.08
N ILE A 14 8.11 27.29 -4.87
CA ILE A 14 7.51 26.06 -4.34
C ILE A 14 8.38 24.84 -4.61
N ILE A 15 8.84 24.66 -5.86
CA ILE A 15 9.58 23.45 -6.25
C ILE A 15 11.08 23.65 -5.93
N PRO A 16 11.72 22.76 -5.16
CA PRO A 16 13.14 22.86 -4.81
C PRO A 16 14.03 22.38 -5.98
N LEU A 17 14.04 23.14 -7.07
CA LEU A 17 14.70 22.77 -8.33
C LEU A 17 16.21 22.58 -8.20
N GLU A 18 16.88 23.37 -7.37
CA GLU A 18 18.33 23.24 -7.13
C GLU A 18 18.66 21.89 -6.48
N ASP A 19 17.87 21.47 -5.50
CA ASP A 19 18.02 20.16 -4.86
C ASP A 19 17.71 19.02 -5.81
N PHE A 20 16.68 19.14 -6.67
CA PHE A 20 16.39 18.14 -7.69
C PHE A 20 17.58 17.98 -8.64
N ASN A 21 18.09 19.09 -9.17
CA ASN A 21 19.25 19.06 -10.07
C ASN A 21 20.49 18.47 -9.40
N ARG A 22 20.76 18.81 -8.13
CA ARG A 22 21.86 18.22 -7.35
C ARG A 22 21.69 16.71 -7.17
N LYS A 23 20.48 16.25 -6.81
CA LYS A 23 20.16 14.82 -6.67
C LYS A 23 20.35 14.08 -7.99
N ILE A 24 19.93 14.68 -9.12
CA ILE A 24 20.08 14.12 -10.46
C ILE A 24 21.55 14.04 -10.87
N SER A 25 22.33 15.11 -10.68
CA SER A 25 23.77 15.14 -11.01
C SER A 25 24.61 14.15 -10.20
N ASN A 26 24.20 13.85 -8.95
CA ASN A 26 24.90 12.90 -8.09
C ASN A 26 24.61 11.43 -8.43
N ARG A 27 23.55 11.13 -9.19
CA ARG A 27 23.30 9.77 -9.69
C ARG A 27 24.33 9.46 -10.78
N LYS A 28 25.40 8.74 -10.42
CA LYS A 28 26.29 8.08 -11.39
C LYS A 28 25.51 6.96 -12.09
N SER A 29 24.74 7.24 -13.13
CA SER A 29 23.99 6.19 -13.82
C SER A 29 24.87 5.48 -14.86
N GLN A 30 24.88 4.14 -14.81
CA GLN A 30 25.37 3.25 -15.87
C GLN A 30 24.38 3.15 -17.06
N ILE A 31 23.26 3.89 -16.99
CA ILE A 31 22.15 3.90 -17.95
C ILE A 31 21.91 5.35 -18.36
N ASP A 32 21.83 5.59 -19.67
CA ASP A 32 21.59 6.90 -20.28
C ASP A 32 20.10 7.28 -20.19
N ILE A 33 19.66 7.68 -19.00
CA ILE A 33 18.29 8.18 -18.78
C ILE A 33 18.30 9.70 -18.95
N ASP A 34 17.38 10.21 -19.78
CA ASP A 34 17.26 11.64 -20.03
C ASP A 34 17.03 12.45 -18.73
N LYS A 35 17.68 13.62 -18.64
CA LYS A 35 17.61 14.49 -17.46
C LYS A 35 16.20 15.00 -17.18
N ARG A 36 15.40 15.20 -18.22
CA ARG A 36 14.03 15.70 -18.09
C ARG A 36 13.11 14.62 -17.52
N ASP A 37 13.31 13.37 -17.93
CA ASP A 37 12.60 12.22 -17.35
C ASP A 37 13.02 11.99 -15.88
N LEU A 38 14.31 12.14 -15.55
CA LEU A 38 14.77 12.09 -14.15
C LEU A 38 14.15 13.18 -13.28
N LEU A 39 13.99 14.40 -13.83
CA LEU A 39 13.31 15.50 -13.14
C LEU A 39 11.84 15.19 -12.85
N LEU A 40 11.15 14.48 -13.75
CA LEU A 40 9.77 14.03 -13.54
C LEU A 40 9.68 13.02 -12.38
N LEU A 41 10.61 12.06 -12.31
CA LEU A 41 10.67 11.08 -11.23
C LEU A 41 10.95 11.73 -9.87
N GLU A 42 11.87 12.71 -9.83
CA GLU A 42 12.14 13.48 -8.62
C GLU A 42 10.94 14.32 -8.18
N LEU A 43 10.19 14.90 -9.13
CA LEU A 43 8.96 15.63 -8.84
C LEU A 43 7.89 14.72 -8.22
N LEU A 44 7.66 13.52 -8.78
CA LEU A 44 6.72 12.53 -8.23
C LEU A 44 7.09 12.15 -6.79
N ARG A 45 8.36 11.83 -6.57
CA ARG A 45 8.86 11.44 -5.25
C ARG A 45 8.68 12.55 -4.23
N TRP A 46 9.17 13.75 -4.53
CA TRP A 46 9.02 14.92 -3.64
C TRP A 46 7.56 15.24 -3.37
N PHE A 47 6.69 15.13 -4.39
CA PHE A 47 5.27 15.38 -4.21
C PHE A 47 4.66 14.46 -3.16
N LYS A 48 4.95 13.16 -3.24
CA LYS A 48 4.40 12.13 -2.36
C LYS A 48 5.03 12.10 -0.97
N GLU A 49 6.35 12.23 -0.90
CA GLU A 49 7.12 11.99 0.34
C GLU A 49 7.28 13.24 1.19
N GLU A 50 7.27 14.44 0.59
CA GLU A 50 7.63 15.68 1.28
C GLU A 50 6.56 16.76 1.17
N PHE A 51 5.87 16.88 0.03
CA PHE A 51 5.05 18.06 -0.26
C PHE A 51 3.55 17.90 0.06
N PHE A 52 2.93 16.79 -0.35
CA PHE A 52 1.47 16.62 -0.32
C PHE A 52 1.04 15.49 0.62
N THR A 53 0.06 15.76 1.47
CA THR A 53 -0.45 14.81 2.47
C THR A 53 -1.79 14.22 2.04
N TRP A 54 -1.92 12.90 2.11
CA TRP A 54 -3.20 12.25 1.87
C TRP A 54 -4.19 12.54 3.02
N PHE A 55 -5.39 13.02 2.67
CA PHE A 55 -6.47 13.24 3.63
C PHE A 55 -7.50 12.10 3.60
N ASP A 56 -7.54 11.29 4.65
CA ASP A 56 -8.60 10.29 4.86
C ASP A 56 -9.73 10.87 5.73
N ARG A 57 -9.43 11.05 7.03
CA ARG A 57 -10.32 11.64 8.03
C ARG A 57 -9.53 12.53 9.01
N PRO A 58 -10.11 13.62 9.52
CA PRO A 58 -9.41 14.52 10.44
C PRO A 58 -9.40 13.95 11.87
N LYS A 59 -8.42 14.38 12.68
CA LYS A 59 -8.41 14.15 14.13
C LYS A 59 -9.04 15.36 14.83
N CYS A 60 -9.81 15.10 15.89
CA CYS A 60 -10.40 16.16 16.71
C CYS A 60 -9.32 16.91 17.47
N ASP A 61 -9.28 18.24 17.38
CA ASP A 61 -8.25 19.05 18.07
C ASP A 61 -8.27 18.90 19.59
N ARG A 62 -9.45 18.65 20.17
CA ARG A 62 -9.66 18.51 21.62
C ARG A 62 -9.48 17.07 22.12
N CYS A 63 -10.13 16.11 21.48
CA CYS A 63 -10.15 14.71 21.92
C CYS A 63 -9.06 13.85 21.28
N LYS A 64 -8.41 14.35 20.22
CA LYS A 64 -7.35 13.67 19.44
C LYS A 64 -7.75 12.34 18.79
N ILE A 65 -9.01 11.93 18.90
CA ILE A 65 -9.61 10.81 18.18
C ILE A 65 -9.93 11.17 16.72
N LEU A 66 -10.02 10.16 15.84
CA LEU A 66 -10.52 10.33 14.48
C LEU A 66 -11.98 10.75 14.50
N MET A 67 -12.33 11.67 13.60
CA MET A 67 -13.69 12.17 13.44
C MET A 67 -14.41 11.42 12.32
N ASP A 68 -15.72 11.25 12.48
CA ASP A 68 -16.54 10.57 11.49
C ASP A 68 -17.16 11.55 10.52
N PHE A 69 -17.29 11.12 9.27
CA PHE A 69 -18.03 11.89 8.26
C PHE A 69 -19.48 12.00 8.72
N PHE A 70 -19.99 13.24 8.76
CA PHE A 70 -21.35 13.51 9.16
C PHE A 70 -22.24 13.80 7.95
N GLN A 71 -21.89 14.80 7.15
CA GLN A 71 -22.65 15.17 5.95
C GLN A 71 -21.85 16.08 5.01
N TYR A 72 -22.36 16.26 3.81
CA TYR A 72 -21.92 17.35 2.93
C TYR A 72 -22.64 18.66 3.30
N ILE A 73 -21.91 19.77 3.30
CA ILE A 73 -22.46 21.11 3.50
C ILE A 73 -22.00 22.07 2.41
N GLN A 74 -22.69 23.21 2.33
CA GLN A 74 -22.34 24.25 1.38
C GLN A 74 -21.00 24.93 1.76
N PRO A 75 -20.15 25.23 0.77
CA PRO A 75 -18.97 26.05 0.96
C PRO A 75 -19.33 27.44 1.48
N THR A 76 -18.50 27.98 2.36
CA THR A 76 -18.55 29.41 2.68
C THR A 76 -18.23 30.23 1.45
N ARG A 77 -18.54 31.54 1.50
CA ARG A 77 -18.19 32.47 0.43
C ARG A 77 -16.69 32.44 0.12
N GLU A 78 -15.86 32.46 1.15
CA GLU A 78 -14.41 32.44 1.02
C GLU A 78 -13.90 31.13 0.42
N GLU A 79 -14.38 29.98 0.89
CA GLU A 79 -14.01 28.66 0.37
C GLU A 79 -14.33 28.53 -1.13
N ARG A 80 -15.44 29.15 -1.57
CA ARG A 80 -15.86 29.18 -2.97
C ARG A 80 -15.02 30.14 -3.80
N GLU A 81 -14.84 31.38 -3.35
CA GLU A 81 -14.15 32.43 -4.11
C GLU A 81 -12.65 32.20 -4.24
N GLN A 82 -11.98 31.76 -3.16
CA GLN A 82 -10.53 31.56 -3.17
C GLN A 82 -10.13 30.13 -3.58
N GLY A 83 -10.95 29.15 -3.23
CA GLY A 83 -10.59 27.75 -3.32
C GLY A 83 -11.31 26.98 -4.43
N ASP A 84 -12.29 27.61 -5.09
CA ASP A 84 -13.22 26.93 -6.01
C ASP A 84 -13.81 25.65 -5.39
N ALA A 85 -14.12 25.71 -4.09
CA ALA A 85 -14.76 24.60 -3.41
C ALA A 85 -16.21 24.50 -3.88
N GLN A 86 -16.58 23.32 -4.39
CA GLN A 86 -17.96 23.01 -4.80
C GLN A 86 -18.75 22.30 -3.69
N LYS A 87 -18.04 21.61 -2.78
CA LYS A 87 -18.62 20.90 -1.65
C LYS A 87 -17.65 20.88 -0.46
N VAL A 88 -18.21 20.73 0.73
CA VAL A 88 -17.45 20.60 1.98
C VAL A 88 -17.90 19.34 2.71
N GLU A 89 -16.94 18.51 3.10
CA GLU A 89 -17.17 17.37 3.97
C GLU A 89 -17.14 17.85 5.42
N LEU A 90 -18.25 17.69 6.14
CA LEU A 90 -18.34 18.01 7.55
C LEU A 90 -18.09 16.75 8.36
N TYR A 91 -17.07 16.80 9.22
CA TYR A 91 -16.74 15.74 10.16
C TYR A 91 -17.17 16.13 11.56
N LYS A 92 -17.57 15.16 12.37
CA LYS A 92 -18.00 15.36 13.77
C LYS A 92 -17.27 14.41 14.70
N CYS A 93 -16.81 14.94 15.83
CA CYS A 93 -16.22 14.14 16.91
C CYS A 93 -17.33 13.42 17.67
N SER A 94 -17.20 12.11 17.86
CA SER A 94 -18.18 11.30 18.60
C SER A 94 -18.22 11.65 20.09
N THR A 95 -17.09 12.08 20.67
CA THR A 95 -16.98 12.39 22.11
C THR A 95 -17.41 13.82 22.45
N CYS A 96 -16.81 14.83 21.83
CA CYS A 96 -17.06 16.24 22.19
C CYS A 96 -17.95 16.99 21.20
N LEU A 97 -18.46 16.31 20.16
CA LEU A 97 -19.35 16.88 19.13
C LEU A 97 -18.75 18.05 18.33
N SER A 98 -17.45 18.34 18.49
CA SER A 98 -16.75 19.35 17.69
C SER A 98 -16.85 19.02 16.20
N GLN A 99 -16.89 20.05 15.37
CA GLN A 99 -16.99 19.90 13.93
C GLN A 99 -15.68 20.29 13.25
N TYR A 100 -15.35 19.60 12.16
CA TYR A 100 -14.24 19.92 11.29
C TYR A 100 -14.74 20.02 9.86
N ARG A 101 -14.39 21.11 9.18
CA ARG A 101 -14.76 21.35 7.77
C ARG A 101 -13.60 20.94 6.88
N PHE A 102 -13.87 20.09 5.89
CA PHE A 102 -12.91 19.76 4.84
C PHE A 102 -13.46 20.18 3.47
N PRO A 103 -13.15 21.41 3.02
CA PRO A 103 -13.55 21.88 1.70
C PRO A 103 -12.77 21.15 0.59
N ARG A 104 -13.49 20.67 -0.44
CA ARG A 104 -12.89 20.03 -1.61
C ARG A 104 -12.49 21.10 -2.61
N PHE A 105 -11.29 21.64 -2.44
CA PHE A 105 -10.76 22.75 -3.26
C PHE A 105 -10.34 22.30 -4.65
N ASN A 106 -10.64 23.12 -5.66
CA ASN A 106 -10.22 22.91 -7.05
C ASN A 106 -9.22 23.96 -7.54
N ALA A 107 -9.09 25.10 -6.85
CA ALA A 107 -8.12 26.13 -7.20
C ALA A 107 -6.70 25.68 -6.83
N PRO A 108 -5.76 25.55 -7.80
CA PRO A 108 -4.41 25.07 -7.52
C PRO A 108 -3.65 25.95 -6.51
N LEU A 109 -3.90 27.26 -6.51
CA LEU A 109 -3.28 28.17 -5.55
C LEU A 109 -3.67 27.81 -4.11
N LYS A 110 -4.95 27.48 -3.87
CA LYS A 110 -5.39 27.04 -2.55
C LYS A 110 -4.81 25.69 -2.16
N LEU A 111 -4.66 24.79 -3.13
CA LEU A 111 -4.03 23.48 -2.90
C LEU A 111 -2.54 23.57 -2.59
N LEU A 112 -1.82 24.60 -3.06
CA LEU A 112 -0.43 24.89 -2.66
C LEU A 112 -0.33 25.31 -1.18
N GLU A 113 -1.38 25.96 -0.65
CA GLU A 113 -1.47 26.34 0.76
C GLU A 113 -1.85 25.14 1.63
N THR A 114 -2.90 24.40 1.27
CA THR A 114 -3.41 23.31 2.09
C THR A 114 -2.53 22.08 2.06
N ARG A 115 -1.88 21.81 0.91
CA ARG A 115 -0.98 20.67 0.67
C ARG A 115 -1.57 19.33 1.11
N GLN A 116 -2.88 19.19 1.05
CA GLN A 116 -3.57 17.98 1.44
C GLN A 116 -4.81 17.73 0.60
N GLY A 117 -5.18 16.45 0.47
CA GLY A 117 -6.38 16.04 -0.23
C GLY A 117 -6.37 14.57 -0.63
N ARG A 118 -7.24 14.22 -1.59
CA ARG A 118 -7.32 12.86 -2.16
C ARG A 118 -6.86 12.89 -3.61
N CYS A 119 -7.13 11.84 -4.38
CA CYS A 119 -6.70 11.73 -5.78
C CYS A 119 -7.09 12.95 -6.63
N GLY A 120 -8.28 13.50 -6.42
CA GLY A 120 -8.75 14.72 -7.10
C GLY A 120 -7.80 15.91 -6.93
N GLU A 121 -7.57 16.30 -5.68
CA GLU A 121 -6.68 17.41 -5.32
C GLU A 121 -5.23 17.14 -5.71
N ALA A 122 -4.77 15.90 -5.48
CA ALA A 122 -3.40 15.49 -5.76
C ALA A 122 -3.09 15.55 -7.26
N ALA A 123 -3.93 14.95 -8.12
CA ALA A 123 -3.75 14.98 -9.57
C ALA A 123 -3.88 16.41 -10.13
N ASN A 124 -4.81 17.21 -9.59
CA ASN A 124 -4.97 18.61 -9.97
C ASN A 124 -3.68 19.40 -9.67
N LEU A 125 -3.21 19.34 -8.44
CA LEU A 125 -2.01 20.06 -8.02
C LEU A 125 -0.75 19.56 -8.74
N PHE A 126 -0.58 18.24 -8.87
CA PHE A 126 0.56 17.66 -9.57
C PHE A 126 0.58 18.04 -11.06
N THR A 127 -0.57 18.06 -11.74
CA THR A 127 -0.66 18.55 -13.12
C THR A 127 -0.21 20.02 -13.20
N CYS A 128 -0.62 20.86 -12.24
CA CYS A 128 -0.19 22.25 -12.17
C CYS A 128 1.33 22.40 -11.95
N LEU A 129 1.92 21.60 -11.06
CA LEU A 129 3.36 21.56 -10.78
C LEU A 129 4.15 21.13 -12.04
N SER A 130 3.71 20.05 -12.70
CA SER A 130 4.29 19.55 -13.95
C SER A 130 4.30 20.61 -15.05
N ARG A 131 3.15 21.29 -15.26
CA ARG A 131 3.05 22.41 -16.22
C ARG A 131 3.96 23.58 -15.83
N SER A 132 4.16 23.85 -14.54
CA SER A 132 5.07 24.92 -14.06
C SER A 132 6.54 24.64 -14.35
N LEU A 133 6.92 23.37 -14.42
CA LEU A 133 8.24 22.94 -14.91
C LEU A 133 8.35 22.86 -16.43
N SER A 134 7.30 23.26 -17.16
CA SER A 134 7.23 23.25 -18.62
C SER A 134 7.21 21.85 -19.23
N PHE A 135 6.78 20.83 -18.49
CA PHE A 135 6.36 19.56 -19.09
C PHE A 135 5.07 19.75 -19.87
N GLN A 136 4.93 19.07 -21.01
CA GLN A 136 3.61 18.90 -21.61
C GLN A 136 2.85 17.90 -20.74
N SER A 137 1.67 18.28 -20.25
CA SER A 137 0.92 17.49 -19.28
C SER A 137 -0.54 17.40 -19.67
N ARG A 138 -1.14 16.23 -19.46
CA ARG A 138 -2.59 15.98 -19.57
C ARG A 138 -3.14 15.64 -18.19
N TYR A 139 -4.31 16.17 -17.87
CA TYR A 139 -5.12 15.68 -16.75
C TYR A 139 -5.96 14.51 -17.25
N ILE A 140 -5.85 13.35 -16.60
CA ILE A 140 -6.57 12.14 -16.99
C ILE A 140 -7.76 11.94 -16.07
N TYR A 141 -8.95 11.82 -16.68
CA TYR A 141 -10.19 11.54 -16.01
C TYR A 141 -10.64 10.11 -16.33
N ASP A 142 -10.56 9.22 -15.33
CA ASP A 142 -11.17 7.91 -15.38
C ASP A 142 -12.58 7.97 -14.78
N THR A 143 -13.55 7.62 -15.61
CA THR A 143 -14.98 7.58 -15.27
C THR A 143 -15.31 6.64 -14.10
N THR A 144 -14.39 5.75 -13.72
CA THR A 144 -14.52 4.85 -12.56
C THR A 144 -13.89 5.43 -11.29
N ASP A 145 -14.04 6.74 -11.09
CA ASP A 145 -13.69 7.47 -9.86
C ASP A 145 -12.19 7.42 -9.53
N HIS A 146 -11.34 7.74 -10.51
CA HIS A 146 -9.92 8.02 -10.29
C HIS A 146 -9.41 9.04 -11.31
N VAL A 147 -8.33 9.74 -10.96
CA VAL A 147 -7.73 10.77 -11.80
C VAL A 147 -6.22 10.80 -11.59
N TRP A 148 -5.47 11.11 -12.64
CA TRP A 148 -4.01 11.18 -12.62
C TRP A 148 -3.49 12.11 -13.72
N THR A 149 -2.18 12.09 -13.98
CA THR A 149 -1.54 12.95 -14.97
C THR A 149 -0.80 12.10 -16.02
N GLU A 150 -0.79 12.54 -17.28
CA GLU A 150 0.22 12.08 -18.23
C GLU A 150 1.23 13.20 -18.50
N VAL A 151 2.49 12.84 -18.72
CA VAL A 151 3.57 13.76 -19.08
C VAL A 151 4.27 13.28 -20.34
N TYR A 152 4.41 14.14 -21.35
CA TYR A 152 5.10 13.78 -22.58
C TYR A 152 6.62 13.74 -22.34
N SER A 153 7.25 12.60 -22.63
CA SER A 153 8.70 12.48 -22.68
C SER A 153 9.17 12.81 -24.09
N GLU A 154 9.98 13.86 -24.21
CA GLU A 154 10.59 14.25 -25.49
C GLU A 154 11.64 13.23 -25.94
N ASN A 155 12.30 12.55 -25.02
CA ASN A 155 13.29 11.51 -25.30
C ASN A 155 12.64 10.20 -25.78
N GLN A 156 11.51 9.82 -25.18
CA GLN A 156 10.81 8.58 -25.51
C GLN A 156 9.70 8.75 -26.56
N HIS A 157 9.43 9.99 -26.99
CA HIS A 157 8.42 10.31 -28.01
C HIS A 157 7.01 9.77 -27.68
N ARG A 158 6.63 9.74 -26.40
CA ARG A 158 5.34 9.21 -25.93
C ARG A 158 4.89 9.84 -24.62
N TRP A 159 3.61 9.67 -24.31
CA TRP A 159 3.03 10.13 -23.05
C TRP A 159 3.22 9.09 -21.95
N LEU A 160 3.98 9.46 -20.91
CA LEU A 160 4.21 8.67 -19.72
C LEU A 160 3.05 8.82 -18.74
N HIS A 161 2.57 7.70 -18.21
CA HIS A 161 1.64 7.67 -17.08
C HIS A 161 2.31 8.22 -15.81
N CYS A 162 1.62 9.07 -15.04
CA CYS A 162 2.09 9.59 -13.76
C CYS A 162 0.96 9.63 -12.72
N ASP A 163 1.02 8.77 -11.70
CA ASP A 163 0.14 8.84 -10.54
C ASP A 163 0.93 9.35 -9.32
N ALA A 164 0.69 10.62 -8.99
CA ALA A 164 1.35 11.30 -7.88
C ALA A 164 0.89 10.81 -6.50
N CYS A 165 -0.32 10.19 -6.40
CA CYS A 165 -0.77 9.60 -5.14
C CYS A 165 0.01 8.34 -4.78
N GLU A 166 0.51 7.65 -5.80
CA GLU A 166 1.16 6.35 -5.71
C GLU A 166 2.67 6.43 -5.97
N ASN A 167 3.19 7.62 -6.32
CA ASN A 167 4.57 7.81 -6.77
C ASN A 167 4.95 6.86 -7.92
N LEU A 168 4.02 6.67 -8.87
CA LEU A 168 4.19 5.78 -10.00
C LEU A 168 4.42 6.56 -11.28
N CYS A 169 5.41 6.13 -12.05
CA CYS A 169 5.68 6.60 -13.40
C CYS A 169 5.66 5.41 -14.37
N ASP A 170 5.10 5.62 -15.55
CA ASP A 170 5.09 4.66 -16.66
C ASP A 170 4.61 3.26 -16.28
N SER A 171 3.54 3.21 -15.48
CA SER A 171 2.89 2.00 -14.97
C SER A 171 1.38 2.04 -15.24
N PRO A 172 0.94 2.18 -16.51
CA PRO A 172 -0.47 2.40 -16.84
C PRO A 172 -1.39 1.22 -16.50
N LEU A 173 -0.89 -0.02 -16.42
CA LEU A 173 -1.75 -1.18 -16.13
C LEU A 173 -2.00 -1.38 -14.62
N ILE A 174 -1.45 -0.52 -13.76
CA ILE A 174 -1.68 -0.58 -12.30
C ILE A 174 -3.17 -0.60 -11.95
N TYR A 175 -4.00 0.11 -12.70
CA TYR A 175 -5.43 0.21 -12.43
C TYR A 175 -6.19 -1.06 -12.81
N GLU A 176 -5.96 -1.59 -14.02
CA GLU A 176 -6.66 -2.79 -14.50
C GLU A 176 -6.12 -4.05 -13.85
N LYS A 177 -4.80 -4.16 -13.67
CA LYS A 177 -4.14 -5.39 -13.20
C LYS A 177 -3.90 -5.39 -11.70
N GLY A 178 -3.36 -4.30 -11.16
CA GLY A 178 -3.14 -4.15 -9.71
C GLY A 178 -4.45 -3.95 -8.97
N TRP A 179 -5.18 -2.89 -9.30
CA TRP A 179 -6.42 -2.51 -8.61
C TRP A 179 -7.67 -3.20 -9.16
N LYS A 180 -7.51 -4.10 -10.13
CA LYS A 180 -8.62 -4.87 -10.75
C LYS A 180 -9.78 -3.99 -11.24
N LYS A 181 -9.51 -2.73 -11.58
CA LYS A 181 -10.54 -1.78 -12.00
C LYS A 181 -11.11 -2.17 -13.34
N ASN A 182 -12.43 -2.13 -13.40
CA ASN A 182 -13.19 -2.27 -14.64
C ASN A 182 -13.26 -0.94 -15.40
N ILE A 183 -12.12 -0.48 -15.93
CA ILE A 183 -12.02 0.78 -16.66
C ILE A 183 -12.95 0.78 -17.89
N LEU A 184 -13.68 1.87 -18.09
CA LEU A 184 -14.54 2.10 -19.26
C LEU A 184 -14.02 3.24 -20.13
N PHE A 185 -13.76 4.40 -19.52
CA PHE A 185 -13.24 5.58 -20.21
C PHE A 185 -12.18 6.27 -19.35
N CYS A 186 -11.01 6.49 -19.94
CA CYS A 186 -9.95 7.39 -19.50
C CYS A 186 -9.82 8.51 -20.54
N ILE A 187 -10.24 9.73 -20.19
CA ILE A 187 -10.20 10.89 -21.09
C ILE A 187 -9.09 11.82 -20.64
N ALA A 188 -8.17 12.11 -21.55
CA ALA A 188 -7.08 13.04 -21.36
C ALA A 188 -7.48 14.46 -21.75
N PHE A 189 -7.17 15.43 -20.90
CA PHE A 189 -7.36 16.86 -21.14
C PHE A 189 -6.02 17.59 -21.08
N ALA A 190 -5.54 18.07 -22.23
CA ALA A 190 -4.40 18.98 -22.34
C ALA A 190 -4.89 20.42 -22.61
N LYS A 191 -3.94 21.35 -22.70
CA LYS A 191 -4.23 22.75 -23.04
C LYS A 191 -4.83 22.93 -24.46
N ASP A 192 -4.49 22.04 -25.39
CA ASP A 192 -4.72 22.18 -26.83
C ASP A 192 -5.40 20.95 -27.47
N HIS A 193 -5.70 19.91 -26.69
CA HIS A 193 -6.43 18.75 -27.16
C HIS A 193 -7.09 17.95 -26.03
N VAL A 194 -8.07 17.16 -26.41
CA VAL A 194 -8.75 16.12 -25.66
C VAL A 194 -8.57 14.81 -26.41
N GLU A 195 -8.37 13.71 -25.69
CA GLU A 195 -8.15 12.39 -26.28
C GLU A 195 -8.74 11.26 -25.43
N ASP A 196 -9.29 10.24 -26.06
CA ASP A 196 -9.62 8.97 -25.39
C ASP A 196 -8.35 8.13 -25.33
N VAL A 197 -7.74 8.07 -24.14
CA VAL A 197 -6.49 7.33 -23.89
C VAL A 197 -6.76 5.97 -23.25
N THR A 198 -8.02 5.51 -23.20
CA THR A 198 -8.40 4.26 -22.52
C THR A 198 -7.60 3.07 -23.00
N TRP A 199 -7.26 3.00 -24.30
CA TRP A 199 -6.43 1.91 -24.84
C TRP A 199 -5.15 1.70 -24.03
N LYS A 200 -4.51 2.77 -23.54
CA LYS A 200 -3.26 2.67 -22.77
C LYS A 200 -3.44 1.94 -21.42
N TYR A 201 -4.62 2.06 -20.82
CA TYR A 201 -4.90 1.61 -19.45
C TYR A 201 -5.63 0.27 -19.39
N VAL A 202 -5.88 -0.38 -20.53
CA VAL A 202 -6.55 -1.69 -20.59
C VAL A 202 -5.81 -2.67 -21.49
N THR A 203 -5.78 -3.94 -21.09
CA THR A 203 -5.19 -5.03 -21.89
C THR A 203 -6.16 -5.56 -22.94
N ASN A 204 -7.47 -5.64 -22.62
CA ASN A 204 -8.49 -6.09 -23.56
C ASN A 204 -9.44 -4.95 -23.98
N PHE A 205 -9.01 -4.14 -24.93
CA PHE A 205 -9.81 -3.02 -25.41
C PHE A 205 -11.08 -3.45 -26.14
N LYS A 206 -11.07 -4.59 -26.84
CA LYS A 206 -12.28 -5.12 -27.53
C LYS A 206 -13.40 -5.39 -26.52
N GLN A 207 -13.08 -6.05 -25.41
CA GLN A 207 -14.02 -6.28 -24.32
C GLN A 207 -14.42 -4.97 -23.63
N THR A 208 -13.48 -4.03 -23.50
CA THR A 208 -13.78 -2.71 -22.92
C THR A 208 -14.81 -1.95 -23.75
N ILE A 209 -14.65 -1.89 -25.08
CA ILE A 209 -15.63 -1.25 -25.98
C ILE A 209 -17.02 -1.89 -25.85
N GLN A 210 -17.10 -3.22 -25.74
CA GLN A 210 -18.40 -3.91 -25.62
C GLN A 210 -19.19 -3.50 -24.37
N ARG A 211 -18.50 -3.06 -23.31
CA ARG A 211 -19.13 -2.56 -22.08
C ARG A 211 -19.48 -1.07 -22.14
N ARG A 212 -18.98 -0.33 -23.14
CA ARG A 212 -19.27 1.10 -23.31
C ARG A 212 -20.64 1.27 -23.94
N ASN A 213 -21.58 1.85 -23.18
CA ASN A 213 -22.93 2.15 -23.67
C ASN A 213 -22.97 3.49 -24.45
N ILE A 214 -22.10 3.66 -25.46
CA ILE A 214 -22.05 4.87 -26.30
C ILE A 214 -21.74 4.53 -27.76
N ASN A 215 -22.14 5.40 -28.67
CA ASN A 215 -21.72 5.33 -30.06
C ASN A 215 -20.29 5.90 -30.22
N GLU A 216 -19.32 5.01 -30.44
CA GLU A 216 -17.89 5.35 -30.59
C GLU A 216 -17.63 6.38 -31.71
N LYS A 217 -18.35 6.29 -32.84
CA LYS A 217 -18.23 7.27 -33.93
C LYS A 217 -18.70 8.66 -33.49
N ARG A 218 -19.76 8.74 -32.70
CA ARG A 218 -20.27 10.01 -32.14
C ARG A 218 -19.29 10.58 -31.12
N MET A 219 -18.69 9.74 -30.28
CA MET A 219 -17.67 10.15 -29.31
C MET A 219 -16.43 10.70 -30.02
N ALA A 220 -15.88 9.98 -31.00
CA ALA A 220 -14.75 10.43 -31.80
C ALA A 220 -15.02 11.77 -32.51
N LYS A 221 -16.21 11.94 -33.11
CA LYS A 221 -16.63 13.21 -33.72
C LYS A 221 -16.73 14.35 -32.69
N THR A 222 -17.18 14.05 -31.47
CA THR A 222 -17.30 15.03 -30.40
C THR A 222 -15.92 15.51 -29.96
N ILE A 223 -14.98 14.58 -29.75
CA ILE A 223 -13.58 14.88 -29.43
C ILE A 223 -12.93 15.70 -30.56
N SER A 224 -13.14 15.32 -31.84
CA SER A 224 -12.62 16.08 -32.98
C SER A 224 -13.09 17.54 -32.96
N ARG A 225 -14.39 17.77 -32.74
CA ARG A 225 -14.96 19.13 -32.66
C ARG A 225 -14.43 19.92 -31.46
N MET A 226 -14.16 19.26 -30.34
CA MET A 226 -13.51 19.91 -29.19
C MET A 226 -12.10 20.33 -29.54
N ASN A 227 -11.34 19.46 -30.21
CA ASN A 227 -9.97 19.75 -30.64
C ASN A 227 -9.90 20.85 -31.70
N GLU A 228 -10.82 20.86 -32.67
CA GLU A 228 -10.94 21.95 -33.65
C GLU A 228 -11.13 23.32 -32.98
N LYS A 229 -11.94 23.37 -31.91
CA LYS A 229 -12.14 24.60 -31.12
C LYS A 229 -10.90 24.97 -30.31
N LEU A 230 -10.30 24.02 -29.59
CA LEU A 230 -9.10 24.25 -28.78
C LEU A 230 -7.90 24.71 -29.63
N GLN A 231 -7.84 24.25 -30.88
CA GLN A 231 -6.74 24.52 -31.80
C GLN A 231 -7.05 25.65 -32.79
N SER A 232 -8.19 26.33 -32.65
CA SER A 232 -8.64 27.30 -33.66
C SER A 232 -7.66 28.47 -33.83
N GLN A 233 -7.01 28.87 -32.74
CA GLN A 233 -6.05 29.99 -32.69
C GLN A 233 -4.59 29.55 -32.93
N LEU A 234 -4.32 28.24 -33.06
CA LEU A 234 -2.98 27.73 -33.30
C LEU A 234 -2.58 27.89 -34.77
N ASN A 235 -1.31 28.17 -35.00
CA ASN A 235 -0.75 28.21 -36.35
C ASN A 235 -0.59 26.80 -36.93
N GLN A 236 -0.32 26.71 -38.23
CA GLN A 236 -0.23 25.41 -38.92
C GLN A 236 0.93 24.54 -38.41
N GLN A 237 2.05 25.14 -38.01
CA GLN A 237 3.21 24.41 -37.49
C GLN A 237 2.89 23.76 -36.14
N GLU A 238 2.21 24.47 -35.25
CA GLU A 238 1.75 23.95 -33.96
C GLU A 238 0.76 22.81 -34.13
N LYS A 239 -0.22 22.97 -35.04
CA LYS A 239 -1.19 21.91 -35.39
C LYS A 239 -0.48 20.66 -35.92
N ASN A 240 0.47 20.84 -36.84
CA ASN A 240 1.24 19.73 -37.39
C ASN A 240 2.06 19.01 -36.31
N LYS A 241 2.65 19.75 -35.35
CA LYS A 241 3.38 19.17 -34.22
C LYS A 241 2.47 18.34 -33.32
N ILE A 242 1.27 18.82 -32.99
CA ILE A 242 0.30 18.06 -32.20
C ILE A 242 -0.09 16.77 -32.91
N ILE A 243 -0.34 16.82 -34.22
CA ILE A 243 -0.68 15.65 -35.04
C ILE A 243 0.50 14.66 -35.07
N ALA A 244 1.73 15.14 -35.27
CA ALA A 244 2.93 14.30 -35.28
C ALA A 244 3.13 13.56 -33.94
N ASN A 245 3.11 14.28 -32.82
CA ASN A 245 3.22 13.69 -31.48
C ASN A 245 2.10 12.68 -31.21
N ARG A 246 0.89 12.95 -31.70
CA ARG A 246 -0.24 12.02 -31.55
C ARG A 246 -0.02 10.73 -32.34
N ILE A 247 0.50 10.83 -33.57
CA ILE A 247 0.84 9.66 -34.38
C ILE A 247 1.95 8.85 -33.70
N GLU A 248 3.01 9.51 -33.22
CA GLU A 248 4.10 8.86 -32.48
C GLU A 248 3.60 8.09 -31.25
N ASP A 249 2.74 8.71 -30.42
CA ASP A 249 2.16 8.07 -29.24
C ASP A 249 1.29 6.86 -29.62
N ILE A 250 0.46 6.97 -30.66
CA ILE A 250 -0.35 5.85 -31.16
C ILE A 250 0.52 4.71 -31.66
N VAL A 251 1.59 5.01 -32.41
CA VAL A 251 2.51 3.99 -32.91
C VAL A 251 3.26 3.30 -31.77
N SER A 252 3.74 4.05 -30.77
CA SER A 252 4.33 3.48 -29.54
C SER A 252 3.36 2.51 -28.87
N MET A 253 2.09 2.91 -28.69
CA MET A 253 1.06 2.05 -28.08
C MET A 253 0.68 0.81 -28.90
N LEU A 254 0.94 0.80 -30.21
CA LEU A 254 0.69 -0.36 -31.09
C LEU A 254 1.88 -1.32 -31.14
N ASN A 255 3.10 -0.81 -30.97
CA ASN A 255 4.33 -1.60 -31.01
C ASN A 255 4.72 -2.18 -29.65
N GLU A 256 4.29 -1.57 -28.55
CA GLU A 256 4.50 -2.10 -27.20
C GLU A 256 3.55 -3.28 -26.94
N GLU A 257 4.10 -4.47 -26.73
CA GLU A 257 3.34 -5.54 -26.10
C GLU A 257 2.91 -5.07 -24.70
N LYS A 258 1.61 -5.11 -24.42
CA LYS A 258 1.06 -4.78 -23.10
C LYS A 258 1.35 -5.88 -22.09
N LEU A 259 2.63 -6.09 -21.81
CA LEU A 259 3.08 -6.96 -20.74
C LEU A 259 2.94 -6.21 -19.42
N THR A 260 2.28 -6.84 -18.46
CA THR A 260 2.13 -6.28 -17.12
C THR A 260 3.48 -6.31 -16.42
N LYS A 261 3.96 -5.14 -15.99
CA LYS A 261 5.18 -5.00 -15.20
C LYS A 261 4.91 -5.48 -13.77
N GLU A 262 5.93 -5.96 -13.08
CA GLU A 262 5.80 -6.34 -11.66
C GLU A 262 5.34 -5.16 -10.79
N SER A 263 5.79 -3.94 -11.12
CA SER A 263 5.34 -2.68 -10.48
C SER A 263 3.86 -2.35 -10.70
N GLU A 264 3.16 -3.05 -11.60
CA GLU A 264 1.74 -2.84 -11.90
C GLU A 264 0.82 -3.86 -11.24
N LEU A 265 1.39 -4.83 -10.51
CA LEU A 265 0.65 -5.94 -9.90
C LEU A 265 0.24 -5.69 -8.45
N HIS A 266 0.51 -4.51 -7.90
CA HIS A 266 0.18 -4.17 -6.51
C HIS A 266 -1.15 -3.40 -6.39
N GLY A 267 -1.80 -3.52 -5.22
CA GLY A 267 -3.02 -2.78 -4.89
C GLY A 267 -2.78 -1.28 -4.64
N ARG A 268 -3.86 -0.53 -4.40
CA ARG A 268 -3.79 0.91 -4.08
C ARG A 268 -3.01 1.15 -2.78
N GLN A 269 -2.06 2.06 -2.78
CA GLN A 269 -1.31 2.45 -1.57
C GLN A 269 -2.04 3.55 -0.80
N SER A 270 -2.65 4.52 -1.49
CA SER A 270 -3.40 5.62 -0.86
C SER A 270 -4.84 5.26 -0.43
N GLY A 271 -5.39 5.97 0.55
CA GLY A 271 -6.75 5.72 1.07
C GLY A 271 -6.83 4.71 2.22
N SER A 272 -7.94 4.75 2.96
CA SER A 272 -8.19 3.82 4.07
C SER A 272 -8.42 2.39 3.59
N LEU A 273 -8.05 1.40 4.40
CA LEU A 273 -8.18 -0.02 4.07
C LEU A 273 -9.62 -0.42 3.72
N GLY A 274 -10.62 0.05 4.48
CA GLY A 274 -12.03 -0.20 4.20
C GLY A 274 -12.49 0.36 2.85
N TRP A 275 -11.96 1.52 2.44
CA TRP A 275 -12.23 2.11 1.12
C TRP A 275 -11.63 1.27 -0.01
N LYS A 276 -10.40 0.78 0.17
CA LYS A 276 -9.71 -0.06 -0.82
C LYS A 276 -10.40 -1.43 -0.98
N LEU A 277 -10.76 -2.07 0.13
CA LEU A 277 -11.47 -3.36 0.15
C LEU A 277 -12.86 -3.26 -0.47
N ALA A 278 -13.63 -2.21 -0.14
CA ALA A 278 -14.98 -2.01 -0.67
C ALA A 278 -15.00 -1.87 -2.21
N ARG A 279 -13.89 -1.46 -2.81
CA ARG A 279 -13.74 -1.26 -4.25
C ARG A 279 -13.05 -2.42 -4.97
N GLY A 280 -12.60 -3.44 -4.23
CA GLY A 280 -11.81 -4.54 -4.78
C GLY A 280 -10.47 -4.08 -5.38
N GLU A 281 -10.00 -2.87 -5.02
CA GLU A 281 -8.75 -2.26 -5.49
C GLU A 281 -7.53 -2.73 -4.70
N THR A 282 -7.80 -3.54 -3.68
CA THR A 282 -6.87 -4.47 -3.09
C THR A 282 -7.66 -5.73 -2.73
N ASP A 283 -7.07 -6.89 -2.89
CA ASP A 283 -7.63 -8.10 -2.29
C ASP A 283 -7.44 -8.00 -0.78
N GLN A 284 -8.11 -8.85 0.02
CA GLN A 284 -7.73 -9.06 1.42
C GLN A 284 -6.24 -9.48 1.63
N GLN A 285 -5.45 -9.57 0.55
CA GLN A 285 -4.07 -10.02 0.49
C GLN A 285 -3.01 -8.94 0.79
N ASP A 286 -3.36 -7.65 0.88
CA ASP A 286 -2.44 -6.63 1.46
C ASP A 286 -2.28 -6.80 3.00
N ASP A 287 -3.10 -7.65 3.62
CA ASP A 287 -2.81 -8.38 4.84
C ASP A 287 -2.37 -9.80 4.44
N ILE A 288 -1.07 -10.08 4.46
CA ILE A 288 -0.47 -11.26 3.81
C ILE A 288 -1.15 -12.57 4.26
N THR A 289 -1.88 -13.23 3.35
CA THR A 289 -2.28 -14.64 3.50
C THR A 289 -1.25 -15.55 2.86
N ASN A 290 -0.11 -15.76 3.52
CA ASN A 290 0.56 -17.03 3.31
C ASN A 290 -0.16 -18.00 4.21
N GLY A 291 -1.07 -18.81 3.67
CA GLY A 291 -1.68 -19.92 4.40
C GLY A 291 -0.67 -21.06 4.62
N PHE A 292 0.58 -20.73 4.96
CA PHE A 292 1.64 -21.70 5.11
C PHE A 292 1.32 -22.56 6.33
N ILE A 293 1.22 -23.86 6.08
CA ILE A 293 0.98 -24.87 7.09
C ILE A 293 2.20 -25.76 7.11
N TYR A 294 2.80 -25.92 8.29
CA TYR A 294 3.84 -26.90 8.52
C TYR A 294 3.19 -28.28 8.57
N PHE A 295 3.25 -28.99 7.44
CA PHE A 295 2.81 -30.37 7.35
C PHE A 295 3.87 -31.31 7.94
N ILE A 296 3.48 -32.06 8.96
CA ILE A 296 4.35 -33.01 9.65
C ILE A 296 4.71 -34.16 8.73
N ASN A 297 6.00 -34.50 8.66
CA ASN A 297 6.51 -35.61 7.86
C ASN A 297 6.72 -36.90 8.68
N ASN A 298 7.07 -38.00 8.01
CA ASN A 298 7.30 -39.29 8.67
C ASN A 298 8.47 -39.26 9.66
N GLU A 299 9.56 -38.57 9.32
CA GLU A 299 10.75 -38.50 10.17
C GLU A 299 10.45 -37.79 11.50
N GLU A 300 9.63 -36.74 11.48
CA GLU A 300 9.17 -36.01 12.67
C GLU A 300 8.22 -36.86 13.53
N CYS A 301 7.38 -37.67 12.89
CA CYS A 301 6.53 -38.63 13.60
C CYS A 301 7.37 -39.73 14.29
N ASP A 302 8.42 -40.22 13.62
CA ASP A 302 9.33 -41.23 14.17
C ASP A 302 10.21 -40.66 15.30
N LYS A 303 10.68 -39.42 15.16
CA LYS A 303 11.40 -38.67 16.21
C LYS A 303 10.49 -38.25 17.37
N GLY A 304 9.18 -38.19 17.13
CA GLY A 304 8.16 -37.82 18.12
C GLY A 304 8.04 -36.32 18.39
N PHE A 305 8.58 -35.46 17.52
CA PHE A 305 8.40 -34.00 17.66
C PHE A 305 8.66 -33.23 16.35
N ILE A 306 8.17 -31.99 16.31
CA ILE A 306 8.56 -30.94 15.35
C ILE A 306 8.92 -29.67 16.13
N SER A 307 10.01 -29.02 15.73
CA SER A 307 10.47 -27.72 16.24
C SER A 307 10.50 -26.70 15.10
N ILE A 308 9.85 -25.55 15.31
CA ILE A 308 9.85 -24.42 14.38
C ILE A 308 10.42 -23.22 15.12
N GLU A 309 11.43 -22.58 14.52
CA GLU A 309 12.10 -21.43 15.10
C GLU A 309 12.17 -20.27 14.11
N TYR A 310 12.07 -19.03 14.62
CA TYR A 310 12.29 -17.82 13.83
C TYR A 310 13.31 -16.91 14.51
N ASN A 311 14.35 -16.57 13.76
CA ASN A 311 15.39 -15.62 14.14
C ASN A 311 15.12 -14.27 13.49
N SER A 312 14.76 -13.27 14.30
CA SER A 312 14.45 -11.92 13.84
C SER A 312 15.70 -11.18 13.32
N VAL A 313 16.90 -11.43 13.84
CA VAL A 313 18.13 -10.74 13.40
C VAL A 313 18.51 -11.16 11.99
N LEU A 314 18.53 -12.47 11.72
CA LEU A 314 18.85 -13.01 10.39
C LEU A 314 17.68 -13.00 9.42
N ASP A 315 16.46 -12.79 9.94
CA ASP A 315 15.20 -12.91 9.20
C ASP A 315 15.00 -14.31 8.58
N LYS A 316 15.27 -15.35 9.39
CA LYS A 316 15.33 -16.75 8.96
C LYS A 316 14.46 -17.66 9.82
N TYR A 317 13.82 -18.65 9.18
CA TYR A 317 13.17 -19.77 9.86
C TYR A 317 14.06 -21.02 9.86
N TYR A 318 13.94 -21.78 10.94
CA TYR A 318 14.54 -23.10 11.09
C TYR A 318 13.46 -24.12 11.45
N ARG A 319 13.53 -25.30 10.84
CA ARG A 319 12.69 -26.45 11.17
C ARG A 319 13.60 -27.58 11.61
N ASN A 320 13.46 -28.02 12.85
CA ASN A 320 14.34 -29.03 13.48
C ASN A 320 15.83 -28.71 13.26
N GLU A 321 16.23 -27.46 13.55
CA GLU A 321 17.61 -26.94 13.39
C GLU A 321 18.10 -26.80 11.94
N ILE A 322 17.27 -27.12 10.95
CA ILE A 322 17.59 -26.95 9.53
C ILE A 322 17.00 -25.63 9.03
N GLU A 323 17.83 -24.75 8.48
CA GLU A 323 17.39 -23.50 7.86
C GLU A 323 16.46 -23.81 6.66
N GLU A 324 15.27 -23.20 6.62
CA GLU A 324 14.28 -23.43 5.56
C GLU A 324 14.08 -22.27 4.57
N ASN A 325 14.66 -21.09 4.82
CA ASN A 325 14.23 -19.86 4.14
C ASN A 325 14.78 -19.64 2.71
N LYS A 326 13.94 -19.03 1.85
CA LYS A 326 14.30 -18.31 0.60
C LYS A 326 14.06 -16.79 0.75
N LYS A 327 14.23 -16.01 -0.33
CA LYS A 327 14.38 -14.53 -0.41
C LYS A 327 13.44 -13.63 0.43
N ASP A 328 12.31 -14.12 0.94
CA ASP A 328 11.22 -13.28 1.50
C ASP A 328 11.10 -13.29 3.05
N GLY A 329 12.07 -13.86 3.78
CA GLY A 329 12.27 -13.60 5.22
C GLY A 329 11.07 -13.98 6.13
N LEU A 330 10.66 -13.06 7.02
CA LEU A 330 9.58 -13.23 8.02
C LEU A 330 8.27 -13.79 7.42
N ILE A 331 7.90 -13.33 6.22
CA ILE A 331 6.58 -13.60 5.65
C ILE A 331 6.51 -14.95 4.93
N ASP A 332 7.65 -15.61 4.69
CA ASP A 332 7.72 -16.86 3.92
C ASP A 332 6.98 -18.02 4.60
N LYS A 333 7.04 -18.11 5.95
CA LYS A 333 6.57 -19.27 6.72
C LYS A 333 5.49 -18.98 7.76
N VAL A 334 4.84 -17.82 7.69
CA VAL A 334 3.67 -17.50 8.53
C VAL A 334 2.42 -18.11 7.92
N TYR A 335 1.43 -18.45 8.75
CA TYR A 335 0.07 -18.84 8.35
C TYR A 335 -0.86 -17.64 8.13
N SER A 336 -0.63 -16.54 8.85
CA SER A 336 -1.25 -15.25 8.57
C SER A 336 -0.41 -14.13 9.15
N CYS A 337 -0.33 -13.00 8.47
CA CYS A 337 0.39 -11.82 8.97
C CYS A 337 -0.31 -10.54 8.51
N SER A 338 -0.93 -9.84 9.45
CA SER A 338 -1.63 -8.58 9.23
C SER A 338 -1.01 -7.48 10.07
N ASN A 339 -0.71 -6.34 9.46
CA ASN A 339 -0.26 -5.15 10.17
C ASN A 339 0.98 -5.32 11.06
N ILE A 340 1.85 -6.29 10.76
CA ILE A 340 3.15 -6.50 11.40
C ILE A 340 4.28 -6.03 10.48
N GLN A 341 5.36 -5.53 11.08
CA GLN A 341 6.59 -5.18 10.40
C GLN A 341 7.80 -5.59 11.24
N ARG A 342 8.87 -6.00 10.55
CA ARG A 342 10.20 -6.17 11.13
C ARG A 342 10.92 -4.83 11.11
N LYS A 343 11.39 -4.35 12.27
CA LYS A 343 12.10 -3.08 12.42
C LYS A 343 13.56 -3.33 12.74
N ILE A 344 14.44 -2.64 12.03
CA ILE A 344 15.87 -2.56 12.33
C ILE A 344 16.16 -1.13 12.79
N GLU A 345 16.66 -0.98 14.01
CA GLU A 345 17.12 0.29 14.57
C GLU A 345 18.64 0.32 14.56
N ASN A 346 19.22 1.11 13.66
CA ASN A 346 20.67 1.23 13.56
C ASN A 346 21.26 2.01 14.74
N ASP A 347 20.53 2.99 15.28
CA ASP A 347 21.00 3.83 16.39
C ASP A 347 21.11 3.04 17.70
N TRP A 348 20.13 2.16 17.96
CA TRP A 348 20.07 1.31 19.16
C TRP A 348 20.65 -0.08 18.94
N LYS A 349 21.03 -0.39 17.70
CA LYS A 349 21.52 -1.70 17.24
C LYS A 349 20.57 -2.85 17.59
N MET A 350 19.28 -2.67 17.34
CA MET A 350 18.25 -3.64 17.74
C MET A 350 17.34 -4.03 16.59
N VAL A 351 16.86 -5.27 16.63
CA VAL A 351 15.87 -5.82 15.69
C VAL A 351 14.70 -6.38 16.47
N TYR A 352 13.48 -6.14 16.00
CA TYR A 352 12.26 -6.68 16.59
C TYR A 352 11.11 -6.67 15.60
N LEU A 353 10.03 -7.38 15.93
CA LEU A 353 8.74 -7.24 15.24
C LEU A 353 7.82 -6.31 16.03
N SER A 354 7.07 -5.49 15.32
CA SER A 354 6.10 -4.56 15.89
C SER A 354 4.90 -4.41 14.96
N ARG A 355 3.84 -3.77 15.43
CA ARG A 355 2.74 -3.40 14.55
C ARG A 355 3.15 -2.24 13.64
N LYS A 356 2.55 -2.15 12.45
CA LYS A 356 2.70 -0.99 11.56
C LYS A 356 2.10 0.27 12.21
N GLN A 357 2.72 1.42 11.97
CA GLN A 357 2.46 2.68 12.68
C GLN A 357 0.99 3.11 12.71
N LEU A 358 0.27 2.93 11.60
CA LEU A 358 -1.09 3.43 11.41
C LEU A 358 -2.20 2.47 11.90
N ASN A 359 -1.85 1.28 12.39
CA ASN A 359 -2.83 0.24 12.73
C ASN A 359 -2.96 0.05 14.23
N GLN A 360 -4.18 -0.09 14.74
CA GLN A 360 -4.43 -0.27 16.18
C GLN A 360 -3.96 -1.62 16.72
N SER A 361 -3.88 -2.62 15.83
CA SER A 361 -3.40 -3.95 16.15
C SER A 361 -2.54 -4.53 15.03
N GLY A 362 -1.59 -5.39 15.38
CA GLY A 362 -0.89 -6.28 14.47
C GLY A 362 -1.15 -7.73 14.85
N ILE A 363 -1.27 -8.62 13.87
CA ILE A 363 -1.57 -10.04 14.06
C ILE A 363 -0.56 -10.85 13.25
N ILE A 364 0.02 -11.86 13.87
CA ILE A 364 0.86 -12.86 13.18
C ILE A 364 0.52 -14.25 13.72
N SER A 365 0.51 -15.26 12.86
CA SER A 365 0.25 -16.63 13.29
C SER A 365 1.01 -17.68 12.49
N TRP A 366 1.23 -18.84 13.10
CA TRP A 366 1.83 -20.03 12.50
C TRP A 366 0.89 -21.22 12.67
N ALA A 367 0.85 -22.12 11.69
CA ALA A 367 -0.02 -23.29 11.72
C ALA A 367 0.75 -24.59 11.47
N ILE A 368 0.46 -25.63 12.25
CA ILE A 368 1.05 -26.97 12.14
C ILE A 368 -0.09 -27.97 11.97
N GLN A 369 0.05 -28.91 11.04
CA GLN A 369 -0.96 -29.92 10.78
C GLN A 369 -0.31 -31.25 10.41
N PHE A 370 -0.96 -32.37 10.74
CA PHE A 370 -0.59 -33.65 10.15
C PHE A 370 -1.01 -33.72 8.69
N ASN A 371 -0.25 -34.47 7.90
CA ASN A 371 -0.72 -34.97 6.61
C ASN A 371 -1.75 -36.09 6.84
N SER A 372 -2.64 -36.32 5.87
CA SER A 372 -3.78 -37.23 6.03
C SER A 372 -3.41 -38.65 6.45
N GLU A 373 -2.25 -39.17 6.02
CA GLU A 373 -1.78 -40.53 6.36
C GLU A 373 -1.29 -40.63 7.82
N GLN A 374 -0.51 -39.65 8.29
CA GLN A 374 0.08 -39.60 9.62
C GLN A 374 -0.99 -39.30 10.68
N GLU A 375 -2.03 -38.57 10.30
CA GLU A 375 -3.11 -38.18 11.18
C GLU A 375 -3.89 -39.38 11.74
N GLU A 376 -4.01 -40.48 10.99
CA GLU A 376 -4.67 -41.70 11.47
C GLU A 376 -3.90 -42.36 12.61
N LEU A 377 -2.58 -42.24 12.60
CA LEU A 377 -1.65 -42.99 13.47
C LEU A 377 -1.09 -42.15 14.62
N TYR A 378 -1.02 -40.83 14.47
CA TYR A 378 -0.33 -39.93 15.39
C TYR A 378 -1.21 -38.79 15.87
N ARG A 379 -0.89 -38.26 17.05
CA ARG A 379 -1.56 -37.08 17.62
C ARG A 379 -0.55 -36.17 18.31
N PHE A 380 -0.93 -34.90 18.45
CA PHE A 380 -0.24 -33.99 19.34
C PHE A 380 -0.45 -34.42 20.80
N HIS A 381 0.64 -34.43 21.56
CA HIS A 381 0.62 -34.72 23.00
C HIS A 381 0.84 -33.47 23.82
N LYS A 382 1.85 -32.68 23.45
CA LYS A 382 2.33 -31.54 24.22
C LYS A 382 2.83 -30.47 23.26
N ILE A 383 2.53 -29.20 23.54
CA ILE A 383 2.94 -28.06 22.73
C ILE A 383 3.67 -27.09 23.66
N ASN A 384 4.93 -26.80 23.36
CA ASN A 384 5.73 -25.79 24.06
C ASN A 384 5.98 -24.62 23.12
N ILE A 385 5.61 -23.42 23.54
CA ILE A 385 5.80 -22.21 22.77
C ILE A 385 6.67 -21.25 23.57
N GLN A 386 7.75 -20.77 22.98
CA GLN A 386 8.53 -19.63 23.45
C GLN A 386 8.23 -18.47 22.53
N CYS A 387 7.69 -17.38 23.08
CA CYS A 387 7.35 -16.17 22.32
C CYS A 387 7.90 -14.93 23.03
N PRO A 388 9.23 -14.69 22.99
CA PRO A 388 9.87 -13.57 23.66
C PRO A 388 9.25 -12.25 23.25
N SER A 389 8.75 -11.51 24.23
CA SER A 389 7.95 -10.32 24.00
C SER A 389 8.25 -9.25 25.05
N THR A 390 8.09 -7.98 24.69
CA THR A 390 8.34 -6.86 25.59
C THR A 390 7.33 -5.76 25.33
N SER A 391 6.70 -5.27 26.41
CA SER A 391 5.81 -4.11 26.39
C SER A 391 6.48 -2.96 27.14
N PHE A 392 6.65 -1.82 26.49
CA PHE A 392 7.37 -0.65 27.01
C PHE A 392 6.45 0.41 27.62
N ASP A 393 5.14 0.18 27.61
CA ASP A 393 4.18 0.98 28.35
C ASP A 393 2.98 0.13 28.79
N GLN A 394 2.14 0.70 29.65
CA GLN A 394 0.93 0.04 30.18
C GLN A 394 -0.22 -0.07 29.16
N TYR A 395 -0.08 0.55 27.99
CA TYR A 395 -1.11 0.60 26.96
C TYR A 395 -0.85 -0.38 25.82
N ALA A 396 0.40 -0.83 25.68
CA ALA A 396 0.84 -1.89 24.79
C ALA A 396 0.54 -3.26 25.42
N GLN A 397 -0.21 -4.07 24.69
CA GLN A 397 -0.57 -5.42 25.12
C GLN A 397 -0.22 -6.43 24.03
N ILE A 398 0.25 -7.59 24.47
CA ILE A 398 0.64 -8.70 23.59
C ILE A 398 -0.18 -9.92 24.00
N SER A 399 -1.17 -10.29 23.19
CA SER A 399 -2.01 -11.46 23.46
C SER A 399 -1.52 -12.64 22.62
N CYS A 400 -1.10 -13.71 23.29
CA CYS A 400 -0.76 -14.98 22.67
C CYS A 400 -1.97 -15.92 22.75
N GLN A 401 -2.31 -16.58 21.65
CA GLN A 401 -3.49 -17.45 21.51
C GLN A 401 -3.08 -18.76 20.84
N LEU A 402 -3.62 -19.88 21.33
CA LEU A 402 -3.47 -21.20 20.74
C LEU A 402 -4.85 -21.72 20.35
N GLN A 403 -5.01 -22.14 19.10
CA GLN A 403 -6.22 -22.75 18.59
C GLN A 403 -5.92 -24.18 18.12
N LEU A 404 -6.82 -25.12 18.45
CA LEU A 404 -6.72 -26.54 18.09
C LEU A 404 -7.96 -26.92 17.27
N GLY A 405 -7.78 -27.19 15.98
CA GLY A 405 -8.88 -27.45 15.05
C GLY A 405 -9.86 -26.27 14.92
N ASP A 406 -11.14 -26.59 14.72
CA ASP A 406 -12.24 -25.62 14.66
C ASP A 406 -12.83 -25.28 16.04
N GLU A 407 -12.14 -25.67 17.12
CA GLU A 407 -12.62 -25.51 18.49
C GLU A 407 -12.19 -24.17 19.15
N GLN A 408 -12.44 -24.07 20.47
CA GLN A 408 -12.26 -22.87 21.29
C GLN A 408 -10.81 -22.36 21.32
N VAL A 409 -10.64 -21.04 21.17
CA VAL A 409 -9.35 -20.34 21.26
C VAL A 409 -8.89 -20.25 22.72
N ILE A 410 -7.67 -20.71 22.98
CA ILE A 410 -7.03 -20.69 24.30
C ILE A 410 -6.10 -19.48 24.38
N VAL A 411 -6.40 -18.54 25.29
CA VAL A 411 -5.51 -17.40 25.55
C VAL A 411 -4.39 -17.86 26.48
N LEU A 412 -3.15 -17.67 26.04
CA LEU A 412 -1.97 -18.09 26.78
C LEU A 412 -1.54 -16.98 27.78
N PRO A 413 -1.28 -17.30 29.06
CA PRO A 413 -1.01 -16.31 30.10
C PRO A 413 0.37 -15.66 29.97
N GLN A 414 0.47 -14.33 29.94
CA GLN A 414 1.76 -13.63 29.87
C GLN A 414 2.65 -13.96 31.10
N ASN A 415 3.60 -14.89 30.92
CA ASN A 415 4.56 -15.30 31.95
C ASN A 415 5.85 -14.47 31.84
N SER A 416 6.58 -14.29 32.94
CA SER A 416 7.85 -13.53 32.97
C SER A 416 8.90 -14.01 31.95
N ASN A 417 8.86 -15.29 31.58
CA ASN A 417 9.81 -15.90 30.64
C ASN A 417 9.24 -16.03 29.22
N SER A 418 7.99 -15.58 28.98
CA SER A 418 7.29 -15.71 27.69
C SER A 418 7.28 -17.13 27.10
N SER A 419 7.33 -18.15 27.95
CA SER A 419 7.25 -19.57 27.59
C SER A 419 5.97 -20.18 28.14
N PHE A 420 5.35 -21.05 27.33
CA PHE A 420 4.04 -21.62 27.56
C PHE A 420 4.07 -23.10 27.21
N GLU A 421 3.41 -23.91 28.02
CA GLU A 421 3.26 -25.35 27.82
C GLU A 421 1.78 -25.70 27.84
N TYR A 422 1.34 -26.48 26.85
CA TYR A 422 -0.03 -26.97 26.75
C TYR A 422 -0.04 -28.47 26.50
N ILE A 423 -0.79 -29.22 27.31
CA ILE A 423 -0.96 -30.67 27.18
C ILE A 423 -2.30 -30.95 26.49
N VAL A 424 -2.27 -31.75 25.42
CA VAL A 424 -3.45 -32.09 24.63
C VAL A 424 -4.16 -33.29 25.26
N GLU A 425 -5.29 -33.03 25.93
CA GLU A 425 -6.13 -34.04 26.60
C GLU A 425 -6.88 -34.94 25.58
N GLN A 426 -7.00 -36.24 25.88
CA GLN A 426 -7.60 -37.23 24.98
C GLN A 426 -9.13 -37.17 24.87
N THR A 427 -9.84 -36.61 25.86
CA THR A 427 -11.27 -36.89 26.08
C THR A 427 -12.24 -35.86 25.49
N LYS A 428 -11.79 -34.67 25.10
CA LYS A 428 -12.67 -33.60 24.59
C LYS A 428 -12.72 -33.51 23.06
N HIS A 429 -11.79 -34.17 22.40
CA HIS A 429 -11.39 -33.88 21.04
C HIS A 429 -11.60 -35.12 20.16
N SER A 430 -12.85 -35.35 19.76
CA SER A 430 -13.19 -36.26 18.66
C SER A 430 -12.63 -35.68 17.36
N LEU A 431 -11.37 -35.92 17.04
CA LEU A 431 -10.69 -35.16 15.99
C LEU A 431 -10.01 -36.05 14.94
N SER A 432 -10.64 -36.10 13.77
CA SER A 432 -9.91 -36.00 12.50
C SER A 432 -9.69 -34.51 12.18
N ASN A 433 -8.51 -34.15 11.68
CA ASN A 433 -8.07 -32.86 11.14
C ASN A 433 -7.67 -31.79 12.17
N ILE A 434 -6.85 -32.16 13.17
CA ILE A 434 -6.31 -31.19 14.15
C ILE A 434 -5.24 -30.31 13.51
N ARG A 435 -5.59 -29.05 13.24
CA ARG A 435 -4.63 -27.98 12.98
C ARG A 435 -4.31 -27.26 14.29
N ILE A 436 -3.04 -27.15 14.63
CA ILE A 436 -2.59 -26.22 15.67
C ILE A 436 -2.35 -24.87 15.01
N GLN A 437 -2.92 -23.80 15.55
CA GLN A 437 -2.59 -22.43 15.15
C GLN A 437 -2.14 -21.63 16.38
N PHE A 438 -0.89 -21.16 16.35
CA PHE A 438 -0.38 -20.21 17.32
C PHE A 438 -0.47 -18.79 16.76
N LYS A 439 -1.20 -17.90 17.44
CA LYS A 439 -1.50 -16.53 17.02
C LYS A 439 -1.03 -15.53 18.07
N VAL A 440 -0.37 -14.48 17.62
CA VAL A 440 0.07 -13.36 18.47
C VAL A 440 -0.59 -12.08 17.98
N ILE A 441 -1.17 -11.34 18.91
CA ILE A 441 -1.87 -10.09 18.66
C ILE A 441 -1.18 -8.99 19.46
N LEU A 442 -0.58 -8.04 18.77
CA LEU A 442 -0.03 -6.82 19.36
C LEU A 442 -1.12 -5.76 19.29
N THR A 443 -1.47 -5.18 20.42
CA THR A 443 -2.41 -4.06 20.50
C THR A 443 -1.79 -2.92 21.28
N SER A 444 -2.27 -1.72 21.01
CA SER A 444 -1.99 -0.59 21.88
C SER A 444 -3.26 0.25 21.99
N SER A 445 -3.79 0.40 23.20
CA SER A 445 -4.90 1.30 23.48
C SER A 445 -4.38 2.73 23.40
N ASN A 446 -4.46 3.32 22.22
CA ASN A 446 -3.74 4.55 21.90
C ASN A 446 -4.46 5.81 22.43
N ASP A 447 -4.75 5.85 23.74
CA ASP A 447 -5.43 7.00 24.39
C ASP A 447 -4.48 8.19 24.63
N ASN A 448 -3.16 8.02 24.50
CA ASN A 448 -2.15 9.01 24.88
C ASN A 448 -1.36 9.69 23.74
N ASN A 449 -1.74 9.56 22.47
CA ASN A 449 -1.06 10.23 21.34
C ASN A 449 0.46 10.02 21.31
N ASP A 450 0.94 8.81 21.60
CA ASP A 450 2.35 8.52 21.39
C ASP A 450 2.57 8.08 19.93
N ASP A 451 3.28 8.90 19.16
CA ASP A 451 3.66 8.61 17.77
C ASP A 451 4.53 7.34 17.64
N ASN A 452 5.10 6.88 18.75
CA ASN A 452 5.86 5.63 18.88
C ASN A 452 5.04 4.48 19.46
N ALA A 453 3.73 4.62 19.71
CA ALA A 453 2.89 3.55 20.27
C ALA A 453 2.95 2.23 19.48
N TRP A 454 3.29 2.30 18.20
CA TRP A 454 3.43 1.13 17.33
C TRP A 454 4.64 0.26 17.66
N GLN A 455 5.70 0.83 18.22
CA GLN A 455 6.90 0.12 18.61
C GLN A 455 6.93 -0.26 20.09
N LYS A 456 5.86 0.03 20.84
CA LYS A 456 5.84 -0.19 22.31
C LYS A 456 5.47 -1.62 22.70
N ALA A 457 4.85 -2.38 21.81
CA ALA A 457 4.78 -3.84 21.87
C ALA A 457 5.79 -4.42 20.87
N GLN A 458 6.76 -5.18 21.35
CA GLN A 458 7.83 -5.75 20.54
C GLN A 458 7.89 -7.27 20.73
N LEU A 459 8.03 -8.01 19.63
CA LEU A 459 8.34 -9.44 19.64
C LEU A 459 9.78 -9.66 19.20
N PHE A 460 10.42 -10.68 19.77
CA PHE A 460 11.72 -11.19 19.34
C PHE A 460 12.80 -10.10 19.29
N ARG A 461 12.77 -9.22 20.29
CA ARG A 461 13.68 -8.07 20.38
C ARG A 461 15.10 -8.54 20.72
N GLN A 462 16.06 -8.29 19.83
CA GLN A 462 17.44 -8.75 19.96
C GLN A 462 18.45 -7.72 19.43
N SER A 463 19.67 -7.72 19.96
CA SER A 463 20.77 -6.87 19.46
C SER A 463 21.31 -7.37 18.12
N ILE A 464 21.58 -6.45 17.20
CA ILE A 464 22.23 -6.72 15.90
C ILE A 464 23.64 -7.28 16.09
N GLU A 465 24.30 -6.92 17.19
CA GLU A 465 25.68 -7.35 17.50
C GLU A 465 25.76 -8.77 18.06
N LEU A 466 24.64 -9.28 18.58
CA LEU A 466 24.50 -10.67 19.01
C LEU A 466 24.18 -11.52 17.78
N THR A 467 25.20 -11.78 16.96
CA THR A 467 25.11 -12.70 15.81
C THR A 467 25.40 -14.15 16.18
N SER A 468 25.70 -14.47 17.44
CA SER A 468 25.99 -15.86 17.82
C SER A 468 24.72 -16.69 17.83
N GLU A 469 24.70 -17.76 17.03
CA GLU A 469 23.71 -18.85 17.04
C GLU A 469 23.47 -19.46 18.44
N ASN A 470 24.34 -19.15 19.40
CA ASN A 470 24.33 -19.66 20.77
C ASN A 470 23.29 -19.01 21.70
N ASP A 471 22.75 -17.82 21.38
CA ASP A 471 21.70 -17.18 22.20
C ASP A 471 20.35 -17.19 21.49
N GLN A 472 19.60 -18.28 21.72
CA GLN A 472 18.28 -18.54 21.15
C GLN A 472 17.14 -18.06 22.06
N SER A 473 17.45 -17.35 23.16
CA SER A 473 16.45 -16.90 24.13
C SER A 473 15.43 -15.92 23.54
N HIS A 474 15.80 -15.26 22.44
CA HIS A 474 15.00 -14.25 21.75
C HIS A 474 14.21 -14.78 20.54
N PHE A 475 14.34 -16.06 20.19
CA PHE A 475 13.66 -16.65 19.03
C PHE A 475 12.21 -16.97 19.36
N LEU A 476 11.35 -16.92 18.34
CA LEU A 476 10.14 -17.72 18.39
C LEU A 476 10.58 -19.19 18.39
N ARG A 477 9.99 -20.01 19.26
CA ARG A 477 10.12 -21.47 19.18
C ARG A 477 8.76 -22.12 19.42
N ILE A 478 8.32 -22.96 18.49
CA ILE A 478 7.11 -23.77 18.61
C ILE A 478 7.52 -25.22 18.51
N ASN A 479 7.47 -25.93 19.63
CA ASN A 479 7.79 -27.34 19.74
C ASN A 479 6.50 -28.14 19.98
N ALA A 480 6.15 -29.02 19.07
CA ALA A 480 5.03 -29.93 19.26
C ALA A 480 5.53 -31.37 19.40
N THR A 481 5.26 -31.99 20.54
CA THR A 481 5.48 -33.41 20.80
C THR A 481 4.36 -34.23 20.17
N ILE A 482 4.75 -35.26 19.44
CA ILE A 482 3.90 -36.14 18.68
C ILE A 482 4.01 -37.54 19.29
N ILE A 483 2.88 -38.21 19.50
CA ILE A 483 2.84 -39.61 19.96
C ILE A 483 1.90 -40.42 19.10
N LYS A 484 2.12 -41.73 19.05
CA LYS A 484 1.18 -42.66 18.40
C LYS A 484 -0.15 -42.66 19.15
N LYS A 485 -1.26 -42.70 18.41
CA LYS A 485 -2.58 -42.93 19.00
C LYS A 485 -2.61 -44.35 19.54
N THR A 486 -2.81 -44.50 20.85
CA THR A 486 -3.22 -45.77 21.44
C THR A 486 -4.73 -45.88 21.24
N PHE A 487 -5.14 -46.79 20.37
CA PHE A 487 -6.54 -47.16 20.17
C PHE A 487 -7.09 -47.91 21.39
#